data_AF-A0A258GMV7-F1
#
_entry.id   AF-A0A258GMV7-F1
#
_cell.length_a   1.000
_cell.length_b   1.000
_cell.length_c   1.000
_cell.angle_alpha   90.00
_cell.angle_beta   90.00
_cell.angle_gamma   90.00
#
_symmetry.space_group_name_H-M   'P 1'
#
loop_
_entity.id
_entity.type
_entity.pdbx_description
1 polymer ?
#
loop_
_entity_poly.entity_id
_entity_poly.type
_entity_poly.pdbx_seq_one_letter_code
_entity_poly.pdbx_strand_id
1 'polypeptide(L)'
;MRKLTAALILSLGLSAPAFADTIAVLKENTLLLHEESGRMYTVLVSDGGTLSQVNSAGMQATGVWAIEDRGFCWQARGAAKLCITLPADKGVGDTWEIRGPTGRLSWTAEIAAGRADLEAARAAMKSFDPANGAGSDHSGR
;
A
#
# COMPACT_ATOMS: atom_id res chain seq x y z
N MET A 1 -26.17 33.02 24.13
CA MET A 1 -25.15 32.04 23.68
C MET A 1 -25.82 30.69 23.42
N ARG A 2 -26.06 30.33 22.15
CA ARG A 2 -26.60 29.01 21.77
C ARG A 2 -25.45 28.01 21.76
N LYS A 3 -25.41 27.09 22.72
CA LYS A 3 -24.46 25.97 22.73
C LYS A 3 -25.05 24.86 21.85
N LEU A 4 -24.52 24.72 20.63
CA LEU A 4 -24.78 23.57 19.77
C LEU A 4 -23.75 22.50 20.11
N THR A 5 -24.12 21.56 20.97
CA THR A 5 -23.30 20.38 21.26
C THR A 5 -23.62 19.33 20.21
N ALA A 6 -22.80 19.25 19.15
CA ALA A 6 -22.85 18.16 18.20
C ALA A 6 -22.16 16.93 18.82
N ALA A 7 -22.95 15.97 19.30
CA ALA A 7 -22.46 14.65 19.66
C ALA A 7 -22.28 13.83 18.38
N LEU A 8 -21.04 13.77 17.87
CA LEU A 8 -20.67 12.80 16.85
C LEU A 8 -20.58 11.43 17.54
N ILE A 9 -21.63 10.61 17.40
CA ILE A 9 -21.58 9.20 17.78
C ILE A 9 -20.74 8.50 16.70
N LEU A 10 -19.44 8.30 16.97
CA LEU A 10 -18.64 7.35 16.21
C LEU A 10 -19.21 5.95 16.51
N SER A 11 -19.97 5.42 15.56
CA SER A 11 -20.31 4.01 15.55
C SER A 11 -19.02 3.21 15.36
N LEU A 12 -18.42 2.77 16.47
CA LEU A 12 -17.36 1.78 16.49
C LEU A 12 -17.94 0.48 15.92
N GLY A 13 -17.68 0.25 14.63
CA GLY A 13 -17.88 -1.04 13.99
C GLY A 13 -16.97 -2.08 14.65
N LEU A 14 -17.49 -2.75 15.68
CA LEU A 14 -16.93 -3.96 16.26
C LEU A 14 -17.10 -5.10 15.25
N SER A 15 -16.05 -5.46 14.51
CA SER A 15 -15.73 -6.84 14.10
C SER A 15 -14.59 -6.89 13.09
N ALA A 16 -13.35 -7.05 13.58
CA ALA A 16 -12.34 -7.93 12.96
C ALA A 16 -11.08 -7.97 13.84
N PRO A 17 -11.08 -8.65 15.00
CA PRO A 17 -9.85 -8.82 15.77
C PRO A 17 -8.76 -9.50 14.93
N ALA A 18 -9.14 -10.37 13.99
CA ALA A 18 -8.23 -11.10 13.14
C ALA A 18 -7.37 -10.19 12.23
N PHE A 19 -7.90 -9.14 11.63
CA PHE A 19 -7.10 -8.30 10.70
C PHE A 19 -6.36 -7.16 11.39
N ALA A 20 -6.70 -6.87 12.65
CA ALA A 20 -6.18 -5.72 13.38
C ALA A 20 -4.66 -5.81 13.56
N ASP A 21 -4.14 -7.01 13.82
CA ASP A 21 -2.72 -7.24 14.05
C ASP A 21 -1.91 -7.00 12.77
N THR A 22 -2.34 -7.59 11.65
CA THR A 22 -1.70 -7.34 10.35
C THR A 22 -1.79 -5.86 9.95
N ILE A 23 -2.92 -5.19 10.19
CA ILE A 23 -3.05 -3.75 9.92
C ILE A 23 -2.11 -2.91 10.80
N ALA A 24 -1.96 -3.25 12.07
CA ALA A 24 -1.02 -2.57 12.96
C ALA A 24 0.42 -2.69 12.42
N VAL A 25 0.81 -3.90 11.99
CA VAL A 25 2.11 -4.13 11.35
C VAL A 25 2.25 -3.28 10.08
N LEU A 26 1.25 -3.24 9.21
CA LEU A 26 1.29 -2.46 7.97
C LEU A 26 1.40 -0.95 8.17
N LYS A 27 0.93 -0.42 9.29
CA LYS A 27 1.06 1.01 9.62
C LYS A 27 2.50 1.38 9.96
N GLU A 28 3.24 0.46 10.57
CA GLU A 28 4.64 0.66 10.97
C GLU A 28 5.65 0.24 9.90
N ASN A 29 5.19 -0.48 8.87
CA ASN A 29 6.04 -1.10 7.87
C ASN A 29 5.60 -0.74 6.45
N THR A 30 6.18 -1.42 5.46
CA THR A 30 5.93 -1.20 4.04
C THR A 30 5.25 -2.42 3.44
N LEU A 31 4.15 -2.20 2.73
CA LEU A 31 3.53 -3.24 1.91
C LEU A 31 4.10 -3.17 0.49
N LEU A 32 4.73 -4.26 0.03
CA LEU A 32 5.14 -4.43 -1.35
C LEU A 32 4.15 -5.35 -2.06
N LEU A 33 3.69 -4.94 -3.24
CA LEU A 33 2.82 -5.75 -4.09
C LEU A 33 3.52 -6.01 -5.42
N HIS A 34 3.77 -7.28 -5.71
CA HIS A 34 4.39 -7.77 -6.93
C HIS A 34 3.32 -8.37 -7.83
N GLU A 35 3.00 -7.70 -8.93
CA GLU A 35 2.06 -8.19 -9.93
C GLU A 35 2.71 -9.24 -10.83
N GLU A 36 1.94 -10.19 -11.34
CA GLU A 36 2.45 -11.23 -12.26
C GLU A 36 3.10 -10.62 -13.51
N SER A 37 2.63 -9.45 -13.95
CA SER A 37 3.20 -8.69 -15.08
C SER A 37 4.58 -8.09 -14.81
N GLY A 38 5.13 -8.25 -13.60
CA GLY A 38 6.39 -7.65 -13.17
C GLY A 38 6.25 -6.22 -12.65
N ARG A 39 5.02 -5.67 -12.60
CA ARG A 39 4.76 -4.38 -11.98
C ARG A 39 4.85 -4.49 -10.46
N MET A 40 5.44 -3.49 -9.83
CA MET A 40 5.55 -3.43 -8.38
C MET A 40 4.85 -2.20 -7.84
N TYR A 41 4.28 -2.31 -6.64
CA TYR A 41 3.78 -1.17 -5.88
C TYR A 41 4.38 -1.19 -4.48
N THR A 42 4.85 -0.04 -4.04
CA THR A 42 5.23 0.22 -2.66
C THR A 42 4.11 1.03 -2.02
N VAL A 43 3.49 0.49 -0.99
CA VAL A 43 2.30 1.05 -0.34
C VAL A 43 2.61 1.31 1.14
N LEU A 44 2.28 2.52 1.58
CA LEU A 44 2.38 2.96 2.96
C LEU A 44 0.98 3.23 3.50
N VAL A 45 0.55 2.40 4.43
CA VAL A 45 -0.72 2.56 5.16
C VAL A 45 -0.49 3.56 6.29
N SER A 46 -1.41 4.52 6.44
CA SER A 46 -1.38 5.50 7.52
C SER A 46 -2.62 5.37 8.40
N ASP A 47 -2.54 5.92 9.61
CA ASP A 47 -3.71 6.11 10.46
C ASP A 47 -4.77 6.99 9.79
N GLY A 48 -6.01 6.85 10.24
CA GLY A 48 -7.14 7.63 9.72
C GLY A 48 -7.62 7.22 8.34
N GLY A 49 -7.29 6.00 7.87
CA GLY A 49 -7.85 5.46 6.63
C GLY A 49 -7.22 6.04 5.36
N THR A 50 -5.99 6.55 5.44
CA THR A 50 -5.25 7.10 4.28
C THR A 50 -4.06 6.23 3.92
N LEU A 51 -3.64 6.28 2.66
CA LEU A 51 -2.42 5.61 2.17
C LEU A 51 -1.69 6.47 1.16
N SER A 52 -0.40 6.17 0.99
CA SER A 52 0.41 6.63 -0.15
C SER A 52 0.99 5.42 -0.87
N GLN A 53 1.07 5.49 -2.19
CA GLN A 53 1.68 4.44 -3.00
C GLN A 53 2.55 5.01 -4.11
N VAL A 54 3.58 4.26 -4.50
CA VAL A 54 4.33 4.46 -5.74
C VAL A 54 4.34 3.16 -6.54
N ASN A 55 4.21 3.24 -7.86
CA ASN A 55 4.34 2.07 -8.72
C ASN A 55 5.72 2.01 -9.39
N SER A 56 6.00 0.91 -10.07
CA SER A 56 7.26 0.69 -10.79
C SER A 56 7.55 1.68 -11.93
N ALA A 57 6.59 2.51 -12.33
CA ALA A 57 6.79 3.63 -13.26
C ALA A 57 7.17 4.95 -12.54
N GLY A 58 7.38 4.93 -11.22
CA GLY A 58 7.65 6.11 -10.41
C GLY A 58 6.45 7.06 -10.27
N MET A 59 5.24 6.60 -10.61
CA MET A 59 4.01 7.37 -10.40
C MET A 59 3.55 7.19 -8.96
N GLN A 60 3.37 8.31 -8.27
CA GLN A 60 2.90 8.35 -6.89
C GLN A 60 1.41 8.69 -6.86
N ALA A 61 0.67 8.07 -5.95
CA ALA A 61 -0.72 8.38 -5.70
C ALA A 61 -1.02 8.30 -4.21
N THR A 62 -1.92 9.17 -3.74
CA THR A 62 -2.53 9.06 -2.42
C THR A 62 -3.92 8.47 -2.55
N GLY A 63 -4.39 7.83 -1.49
CA GLY A 63 -5.68 7.15 -1.49
C GLY A 63 -6.27 6.99 -0.09
N VAL A 64 -7.45 6.38 -0.07
CA VAL A 64 -8.12 5.96 1.17
C VAL A 64 -8.18 4.45 1.24
N TRP A 65 -8.12 3.90 2.44
CA TRP A 65 -8.32 2.48 2.70
C TRP A 65 -9.36 2.24 3.79
N ALA A 66 -9.98 1.07 3.74
CA ALA A 66 -10.87 0.55 4.75
C ALA A 66 -10.76 -0.98 4.81
N ILE A 67 -11.16 -1.56 5.93
CA ILE A 67 -11.50 -2.98 5.99
C ILE A 67 -12.96 -3.11 5.58
N GLU A 68 -13.21 -3.89 4.53
CA GLU A 68 -14.56 -4.20 4.08
C GLU A 68 -14.68 -5.71 3.91
N ASP A 69 -15.80 -6.27 4.36
CA ASP A 69 -16.07 -7.71 4.43
C ASP A 69 -14.95 -8.50 5.14
N ARG A 70 -14.00 -9.04 4.38
CA ARG A 70 -12.84 -9.80 4.85
C ARG A 70 -11.53 -9.38 4.16
N GLY A 71 -11.48 -8.14 3.69
CA GLY A 71 -10.38 -7.67 2.86
C GLY A 71 -9.91 -6.28 3.21
N PHE A 72 -8.65 -6.02 2.86
CA PHE A 72 -8.09 -4.69 2.80
C PHE A 72 -8.48 -4.07 1.46
N CYS A 73 -9.31 -3.04 1.51
CA CYS A 73 -9.78 -2.32 0.34
C CYS A 73 -9.18 -0.94 0.30
N TRP A 74 -8.76 -0.49 -0.88
CA TRP A 74 -8.29 0.87 -1.05
C TRP A 74 -8.62 1.45 -2.42
N GLN A 75 -8.61 2.77 -2.48
CA GLN A 75 -8.78 3.52 -3.72
C GLN A 75 -7.75 4.65 -3.78
N ALA A 76 -6.80 4.53 -4.69
CA ALA A 76 -5.91 5.61 -5.05
C ALA A 76 -6.65 6.66 -5.92
N ARG A 77 -6.26 7.93 -5.80
CA ARG A 77 -6.86 9.02 -6.59
C ARG A 77 -6.74 8.73 -8.09
N GLY A 78 -7.88 8.75 -8.80
CA GLY A 78 -7.93 8.50 -10.23
C GLY A 78 -7.84 7.02 -10.62
N ALA A 79 -7.89 6.09 -9.66
CA ALA A 79 -7.90 4.66 -9.88
C ALA A 79 -9.21 4.02 -9.40
N ALA A 80 -9.50 2.83 -9.92
CA ALA A 80 -10.56 1.97 -9.41
C ALA A 80 -10.22 1.48 -7.99
N LYS A 81 -11.26 1.21 -7.21
CA LYS A 81 -11.12 0.58 -5.90
C LYS A 81 -10.62 -0.85 -6.07
N LEU A 82 -9.63 -1.23 -5.25
CA LEU A 82 -9.06 -2.56 -5.19
C LEU A 82 -9.32 -3.15 -3.81
N CYS A 83 -9.63 -4.43 -3.76
CA CYS A 83 -9.85 -5.17 -2.52
C CYS A 83 -9.07 -6.48 -2.57
N ILE A 84 -8.28 -6.73 -1.53
CA ILE A 84 -7.46 -7.93 -1.40
C ILE A 84 -7.84 -8.68 -0.13
N THR A 85 -7.72 -10.00 -0.14
CA THR A 85 -7.81 -10.77 1.09
C THR A 85 -6.61 -10.42 1.98
N LEU A 86 -6.90 -9.97 3.19
CA LEU A 86 -5.87 -9.71 4.19
C LEU A 86 -5.82 -10.90 5.16
N PRO A 87 -4.75 -11.68 5.23
CA PRO A 87 -4.56 -12.67 6.28
C PRO A 87 -4.48 -12.01 7.68
N ALA A 88 -4.85 -12.76 8.73
CA ALA A 88 -4.97 -12.24 10.08
C ALA A 88 -3.62 -12.00 10.79
N ASP A 89 -2.62 -12.83 10.51
CA ASP A 89 -1.42 -12.95 11.33
C ASP A 89 -0.13 -12.75 10.52
N LYS A 90 -0.02 -11.65 9.77
CA LYS A 90 1.19 -11.33 9.01
C LYS A 90 2.08 -10.33 9.73
N GLY A 91 3.35 -10.68 9.82
CA GLY A 91 4.44 -9.87 10.32
C GLY A 91 5.41 -9.45 9.21
N VAL A 92 6.45 -8.72 9.62
CA VAL A 92 7.57 -8.34 8.77
C VAL A 92 8.27 -9.57 8.21
N GLY A 93 8.57 -9.55 6.91
CA GLY A 93 9.19 -10.64 6.16
C GLY A 93 8.19 -11.67 5.63
N ASP A 94 6.93 -11.60 6.06
CA ASP A 94 5.92 -12.53 5.54
C ASP A 94 5.48 -12.15 4.14
N THR A 95 5.18 -13.19 3.37
CA THR A 95 4.57 -13.08 2.05
C THR A 95 3.24 -13.83 1.98
N TRP A 96 2.38 -13.42 1.05
CA TRP A 96 1.18 -14.17 0.68
C TRP A 96 0.73 -13.87 -0.74
N GLU A 97 0.02 -14.83 -1.32
CA GLU A 97 -0.58 -14.67 -2.64
C GLU A 97 -1.96 -14.00 -2.55
N ILE A 98 -2.19 -13.04 -3.43
CA ILE A 98 -3.46 -12.39 -3.65
C ILE A 98 -3.99 -12.89 -4.99
N ARG A 99 -5.11 -13.62 -4.93
CA ARG A 99 -5.78 -14.16 -6.12
C ARG A 99 -6.97 -13.28 -6.47
N GLY A 100 -7.08 -12.97 -7.76
CA GLY A 100 -8.19 -12.20 -8.30
C GLY A 100 -9.50 -13.00 -8.32
N PRO A 101 -10.61 -12.39 -8.76
CA PRO A 101 -11.94 -13.02 -8.78
C PRO A 101 -12.00 -14.32 -9.61
N THR A 102 -11.11 -14.48 -10.59
CA THR A 102 -11.01 -15.66 -11.44
C THR A 102 -10.13 -16.78 -10.84
N GLY A 103 -9.63 -16.61 -9.62
CA GLY A 103 -8.74 -17.55 -8.93
C GLY A 103 -7.27 -17.49 -9.38
N ARG A 104 -6.96 -16.70 -10.42
CA ARG A 104 -5.58 -16.47 -10.87
C ARG A 104 -4.81 -15.61 -9.89
N LEU A 105 -3.50 -15.88 -9.77
CA LEU A 105 -2.60 -15.01 -9.04
C LEU A 105 -2.69 -13.60 -9.65
N SER A 106 -2.88 -12.59 -8.83
CA SER A 106 -2.88 -11.19 -9.26
C SER A 106 -1.67 -10.48 -8.69
N TRP A 107 -1.39 -10.69 -7.41
CA TRP A 107 -0.20 -10.16 -6.75
C TRP A 107 0.39 -11.15 -5.75
N THR A 108 1.69 -11.03 -5.51
CA THR A 108 2.34 -11.50 -4.28
C THR A 108 2.57 -10.29 -3.39
N ALA A 109 2.06 -10.34 -2.17
CA ALA A 109 2.28 -9.30 -1.17
C ALA A 109 3.41 -9.68 -0.22
N GLU A 110 4.16 -8.68 0.23
CA GLU A 110 5.23 -8.78 1.21
C GLU A 110 5.15 -7.62 2.20
N ILE A 111 5.43 -7.88 3.48
CA ILE A 111 5.64 -6.82 4.48
C ILE A 111 7.15 -6.61 4.65
N ALA A 112 7.69 -5.57 4.04
CA ALA A 112 9.09 -5.19 4.21
C ALA A 112 9.27 -4.38 5.49
N ALA A 113 10.40 -4.60 6.18
CA ALA A 113 10.72 -3.96 7.45
C ALA A 113 10.85 -2.44 7.30
N GLY A 114 10.21 -1.70 8.20
CA GLY A 114 10.30 -0.25 8.26
C GLY A 114 9.50 0.47 7.17
N ARG A 115 9.45 1.79 7.29
CA ARG A 115 8.72 2.68 6.37
C ARG A 115 9.63 3.12 5.23
N ALA A 116 9.27 2.77 4.00
CA ALA A 116 10.00 3.19 2.82
C ALA A 116 9.97 4.72 2.64
N ASP A 117 11.08 5.27 2.16
CA ASP A 117 11.09 6.62 1.60
C ASP A 117 10.52 6.57 0.18
N LEU A 118 9.31 7.07 0.00
CA LEU A 118 8.62 7.01 -1.29
C LEU A 118 9.26 7.90 -2.36
N GLU A 119 9.97 8.97 -1.98
CA GLU A 119 10.70 9.79 -2.94
C GLU A 119 11.97 9.07 -3.41
N ALA A 120 12.68 8.42 -2.49
CA ALA A 120 13.82 7.58 -2.85
C ALA A 120 13.38 6.38 -3.71
N ALA A 121 12.28 5.70 -3.34
CA ALA A 121 11.73 4.59 -4.12
C ALA A 121 11.32 5.06 -5.53
N ARG A 122 10.66 6.22 -5.63
CA ARG A 122 10.31 6.84 -6.91
C ARG A 122 11.54 7.19 -7.75
N ALA A 123 12.57 7.76 -7.13
CA ALA A 123 13.80 8.12 -7.82
C ALA A 123 14.53 6.89 -8.36
N ALA A 124 14.63 5.81 -7.57
CA ALA A 124 15.22 4.54 -7.97
C ALA A 124 14.48 3.90 -9.16
N MET A 125 13.15 3.97 -9.19
CA MET A 125 12.37 3.46 -10.33
C MET A 125 12.60 4.27 -11.61
N LYS A 126 12.79 5.59 -11.50
CA LYS A 126 13.12 6.44 -12.67
C LYS A 126 14.52 6.19 -13.21
N SER A 127 15.50 5.91 -12.34
CA SER A 127 16.86 5.62 -12.78
C SER A 127 17.00 4.26 -13.47
N PHE A 128 16.04 3.35 -13.26
CA PHE A 128 16.00 2.05 -13.94
C PHE A 128 15.27 2.09 -15.29
N ASP A 129 14.85 3.26 -15.77
CA ASP A 129 14.26 3.40 -17.09
C ASP A 129 15.27 2.95 -18.17
N PRO A 130 15.00 1.85 -18.91
CA PRO A 130 15.93 1.34 -19.92
C PRO A 130 16.14 2.33 -21.08
N ALA A 131 15.31 3.36 -21.21
CA ALA A 131 15.52 4.47 -22.15
C ALA A 131 16.59 5.49 -21.67
N ASN A 132 16.91 5.52 -20.38
CA ASN A 132 17.91 6.40 -19.77
C ASN A 132 19.20 5.66 -19.34
N GLY A 133 19.40 4.42 -19.79
CA GLY A 133 20.60 3.61 -19.57
C GLY A 133 21.86 4.11 -20.30
N ALA A 134 22.02 5.41 -20.50
CA ALA A 134 23.29 6.04 -20.84
C ALA A 134 23.81 6.72 -19.58
N GLY A 135 24.57 5.97 -18.78
CA GLY A 135 25.34 6.51 -17.67
C GLY A 135 26.27 7.61 -18.18
N SER A 136 25.94 8.85 -17.87
CA SER A 136 26.86 9.98 -17.95
C SER A 136 27.86 9.84 -16.80
N ASP A 137 28.85 8.98 -17.01
CA ASP A 137 30.06 8.97 -16.22
C ASP A 137 30.83 10.26 -16.55
N HIS A 138 30.65 11.30 -15.73
CA HIS A 138 31.53 12.46 -15.71
C HIS A 138 32.37 12.40 -14.43
N SER A 139 33.29 11.43 -14.44
CA SER A 139 34.51 11.49 -13.65
C SER A 139 35.39 12.61 -14.20
N GLY A 140 35.80 13.48 -13.29
CA GLY A 140 36.42 14.76 -13.56
C GLY A 140 37.76 14.70 -14.29
N ARG A 141 38.08 15.84 -14.89
CA ARG A 141 39.44 16.27 -15.17
C ARG A 141 39.54 17.77 -14.94
#